data_AF-A0A2U8E1J0-F1
#
_entry.id   AF-A0A2U8E1J0-F1
#
_cell.length_a   1.000
_cell.length_b   1.000
_cell.length_c   1.000
_cell.angle_alpha   90.00
_cell.angle_beta   90.00
_cell.angle_gamma   90.00
#
_symmetry.space_group_name_H-M   'P 1'
#
loop_
_entity.id
_entity.type
_entity.pdbx_description
1 polymer ?
#
loop_
_entity_poly.entity_id
_entity_poly.type
_entity_poly.pdbx_seq_one_letter_code
_entity_poly.pdbx_strand_id
1 'polypeptide(L)'
;MIDVIKRTMLAGVGAAVITKEKAEAAFAEWVKKGKISADEAKAMASKLADDGKAEYERSSAEVKQTVRELLDKAGVGQKDRIDALEKRLLALEIEVANLATHKDAPPQA
;
A
#
# COMPACT_ATOMS: atom_id res chain seq x y z
N MET A 1 9.84 -25.66 -5.90
CA MET A 1 11.13 -25.24 -5.29
C MET A 1 11.51 -23.81 -5.68
N ILE A 2 11.70 -23.51 -6.98
CA ILE A 2 12.03 -22.15 -7.46
C ILE A 2 11.01 -21.07 -7.05
N ASP A 3 9.73 -21.43 -6.99
CA ASP A 3 8.67 -20.48 -6.62
C ASP A 3 8.69 -20.07 -5.15
N VAL A 4 9.10 -21.00 -4.27
CA VAL A 4 9.26 -20.70 -2.84
C VAL A 4 10.47 -19.80 -2.65
N ILE A 5 11.59 -20.05 -3.34
CA ILE A 5 12.77 -19.17 -3.28
C ILE A 5 12.46 -17.78 -3.82
N LYS A 6 11.69 -17.67 -4.92
CA LYS A 6 11.23 -16.36 -5.43
C LYS A 6 10.35 -15.64 -4.41
N ARG A 7 9.39 -16.34 -3.80
CA ARG A 7 8.51 -15.76 -2.77
C ARG A 7 9.27 -15.43 -1.47
N THR A 8 10.26 -16.22 -1.08
CA THR A 8 11.13 -15.96 0.09
C THR A 8 12.16 -14.86 -0.21
N MET A 9 12.63 -14.70 -1.45
CA MET A 9 13.41 -13.53 -1.86
C MET A 9 12.54 -12.28 -1.91
N LEU A 10 11.33 -12.35 -2.47
CA LEU A 10 10.37 -11.23 -2.44
C LEU A 10 9.95 -10.86 -1.01
N ALA A 11 9.75 -11.84 -0.13
CA ALA A 11 9.49 -11.61 1.30
C ALA A 11 10.76 -11.16 2.05
N GLY A 12 11.94 -11.62 1.62
CA GLY A 12 13.23 -11.33 2.25
C GLY A 12 13.79 -9.95 1.90
N VAL A 13 13.52 -9.46 0.68
CA VAL A 13 13.89 -8.10 0.25
C VAL A 13 13.01 -7.05 0.95
N GLY A 14 11.80 -7.42 1.39
CA GLY A 14 10.92 -6.54 2.18
C GLY A 14 11.13 -6.62 3.70
N ALA A 15 11.50 -7.79 4.24
CA ALA A 15 11.66 -8.01 5.68
C ALA A 15 13.08 -7.69 6.20
N ALA A 16 14.10 -7.70 5.35
CA ALA A 16 15.44 -7.26 5.70
C ALA A 16 15.63 -5.80 5.29
N VAL A 17 15.36 -4.87 6.21
CA VAL A 17 15.85 -3.49 6.06
C VAL A 17 17.37 -3.57 5.96
N ILE A 18 17.94 -3.09 4.84
CA ILE A 18 19.38 -2.93 4.72
C ILE A 18 19.80 -1.87 5.74
N THR A 19 20.36 -2.33 6.85
CA THR A 19 20.92 -1.49 7.90
C THR A 19 22.43 -1.43 7.74
N LYS A 20 23.03 -0.39 8.31
CA LYS A 20 24.47 -0.20 8.27
C LYS A 20 25.21 -1.41 8.84
N GLU A 21 24.71 -1.99 9.92
CA GLU A 21 25.28 -3.18 10.56
C GLU A 21 25.25 -4.42 9.65
N LYS A 22 24.17 -4.59 8.87
CA LYS A 22 24.04 -5.69 7.90
C LYS A 22 24.96 -5.49 6.70
N ALA A 23 25.09 -4.25 6.23
CA ALA A 23 26.00 -3.90 5.15
C ALA A 23 27.47 -4.06 5.60
N GLU A 24 27.84 -3.61 6.79
CA GLU A 24 29.18 -3.80 7.38
C GLU A 24 29.52 -5.29 7.50
N ALA A 25 28.57 -6.13 7.98
CA ALA A 25 28.76 -7.57 8.05
C ALA A 25 28.96 -8.22 6.66
N ALA A 26 28.27 -7.75 5.62
CA ALA A 26 28.43 -8.22 4.26
C ALA A 26 29.82 -7.89 3.69
N PHE A 27 30.33 -6.69 3.97
CA PHE A 27 31.65 -6.24 3.52
C PHE A 27 32.80 -6.77 4.40
N ALA A 28 32.54 -7.21 5.64
CA ALA A 28 33.56 -7.75 6.54
C ALA A 28 34.30 -8.97 5.94
N GLU A 29 33.61 -9.81 5.16
CA GLU A 29 34.24 -10.93 4.45
C GLU A 29 35.20 -10.47 3.35
N TRP A 30 34.99 -9.30 2.77
CA TRP A 30 35.89 -8.72 1.76
C TRP A 30 37.10 -8.08 2.42
N VAL A 31 36.94 -7.49 3.62
CA VAL A 31 38.06 -7.02 4.46
C VAL A 31 38.95 -8.19 4.86
N LYS A 32 38.38 -9.30 5.35
CA LYS A 32 39.14 -10.51 5.71
C LYS A 32 39.94 -11.09 4.55
N LYS A 33 39.40 -10.99 3.33
CA LYS A 33 40.05 -11.45 2.09
C LYS A 33 41.07 -10.44 1.54
N GLY A 34 41.29 -9.31 2.22
CA GLY A 34 42.19 -8.24 1.78
C GLY A 34 41.73 -7.53 0.50
N LYS A 35 40.44 -7.65 0.14
CA LYS A 35 39.86 -7.08 -1.09
C LYS A 35 39.57 -5.59 -0.94
N ILE A 36 39.27 -5.14 0.28
CA ILE A 36 38.96 -3.76 0.65
C ILE A 36 39.51 -3.51 2.05
N SER A 37 39.83 -2.25 2.37
CA SER A 37 40.19 -1.84 3.72
C SER A 37 38.97 -1.78 4.65
N ALA A 38 39.21 -1.77 5.97
CA ALA A 38 38.14 -1.62 6.95
C ALA A 38 37.42 -0.26 6.83
N ASP A 39 38.17 0.79 6.49
CA ASP A 39 37.62 2.14 6.29
C ASP A 39 36.75 2.21 5.03
N GLU A 40 37.19 1.59 3.93
CA GLU A 40 36.38 1.46 2.71
C GLU A 40 35.10 0.67 2.96
N ALA A 41 35.18 -0.45 3.69
CA ALA A 41 34.01 -1.24 4.04
C ALA A 41 32.97 -0.41 4.82
N LYS A 42 33.43 0.42 5.76
CA LYS A 42 32.55 1.29 6.57
C LYS A 42 31.92 2.40 5.74
N ALA A 43 32.68 3.00 4.82
CA ALA A 43 32.18 4.01 3.90
C ALA A 43 31.15 3.43 2.91
N MET A 44 31.45 2.26 2.32
CA MET A 44 30.54 1.56 1.41
C MET A 44 29.27 1.09 2.13
N ALA A 45 29.38 0.60 3.35
CA ALA A 45 28.23 0.18 4.16
C ALA A 45 27.30 1.35 4.49
N SER A 46 27.87 2.50 4.89
CA SER A 46 27.08 3.71 5.15
C SER A 46 26.35 4.16 3.90
N LYS A 47 27.06 4.26 2.77
CA LYS A 47 26.48 4.67 1.50
C LYS A 47 25.36 3.72 1.04
N LEU A 48 25.58 2.40 1.15
CA LEU A 48 24.57 1.41 0.78
C LEU A 48 23.30 1.50 1.65
N ALA A 49 23.46 1.76 2.95
CA ALA A 49 22.34 1.95 3.86
C ALA A 49 21.56 3.24 3.56
N ASP A 50 22.27 4.34 3.28
CA ASP A 50 21.66 5.63 2.96
C ASP A 50 20.93 5.59 1.61
N ASP A 51 21.58 5.08 0.57
CA ASP A 51 20.99 4.89 -0.76
C ASP A 51 19.81 3.91 -0.71
N GLY A 52 19.97 2.80 0.04
CA GLY A 52 18.91 1.81 0.24
C GLY A 52 17.68 2.39 0.93
N LYS A 53 17.86 3.28 1.91
CA LYS A 53 16.75 3.96 2.57
C LYS A 53 16.00 4.90 1.64
N ALA A 54 16.73 5.70 0.84
CA ALA A 54 16.11 6.60 -0.12
C ALA A 54 15.30 5.85 -1.19
N GLU A 55 15.87 4.78 -1.74
CA GLU A 55 15.21 3.97 -2.75
C GLU A 55 14.02 3.18 -2.20
N TYR A 56 14.11 2.72 -0.94
CA TYR A 56 13.00 2.09 -0.24
C TYR A 56 11.82 3.04 -0.04
N GLU A 57 12.05 4.28 0.40
CA GLU A 57 10.99 5.27 0.57
C GLU A 57 10.29 5.59 -0.75
N ARG A 58 11.06 5.77 -1.84
CA ARG A 58 10.53 5.99 -3.19
C ARG A 58 9.68 4.80 -3.66
N SER A 59 10.24 3.60 -3.57
CA SER A 59 9.56 2.35 -3.97
C SER A 59 8.31 2.10 -3.13
N SER A 60 8.37 2.35 -1.82
CA SER A 60 7.24 2.22 -0.89
C SER A 60 6.10 3.17 -1.26
N ALA A 61 6.41 4.39 -1.68
CA ALA A 61 5.40 5.34 -2.14
C ALA A 61 4.69 4.86 -3.42
N GLU A 62 5.45 4.40 -4.42
CA GLU A 62 4.92 3.85 -5.67
C GLU A 62 4.08 2.58 -5.44
N VAL A 63 4.55 1.68 -4.58
CA VAL A 63 3.80 0.47 -4.19
C VAL A 63 2.51 0.84 -3.46
N LYS A 64 2.56 1.76 -2.49
CA LYS A 64 1.35 2.22 -1.79
C LYS A 64 0.34 2.84 -2.74
N GLN A 65 0.79 3.61 -3.73
CA GLN A 65 -0.08 4.16 -4.77
C GLN A 65 -0.71 3.05 -5.61
N THR A 66 0.09 2.12 -6.11
CA THR A 66 -0.39 0.98 -6.90
C THR A 66 -1.42 0.15 -6.14
N VAL A 67 -1.15 -0.13 -4.86
CA VAL A 67 -2.07 -0.87 -3.99
C VAL A 67 -3.37 -0.09 -3.80
N ARG A 68 -3.31 1.23 -3.55
CA ARG A 68 -4.53 2.07 -3.47
C ARG A 68 -5.35 2.02 -4.75
N GLU A 69 -4.71 2.19 -5.91
CA GLU A 69 -5.41 2.12 -7.20
C GLU A 69 -6.07 0.75 -7.44
N LEU A 70 -5.41 -0.34 -7.02
CA LEU A 70 -6.00 -1.68 -7.09
C LEU A 70 -7.18 -1.85 -6.14
N LEU A 71 -7.08 -1.33 -4.91
CA LEU A 71 -8.18 -1.37 -3.93
C LEU A 71 -9.39 -0.56 -4.41
N ASP A 72 -9.16 0.62 -4.98
CA ASP A 72 -10.21 1.46 -5.57
C ASP A 72 -10.90 0.75 -6.74
N LYS A 73 -10.11 0.12 -7.63
CA LYS A 73 -10.62 -0.69 -8.75
C LYS A 73 -11.36 -1.94 -8.29
N ALA A 74 -10.92 -2.55 -7.19
CA ALA A 74 -11.59 -3.69 -6.56
C ALA A 74 -12.85 -3.31 -5.77
N GLY A 75 -13.16 -2.00 -5.68
CA GLY A 75 -14.33 -1.49 -4.98
C GLY A 75 -14.24 -1.53 -3.46
N VAL A 76 -13.04 -1.70 -2.92
CA VAL A 76 -12.79 -1.59 -1.47
C VAL A 76 -13.03 -0.12 -1.09
N GLY A 77 -14.06 0.13 -0.27
CA GLY A 77 -14.52 1.48 0.08
C GLY A 77 -15.74 1.99 -0.70
N GLN A 78 -16.29 1.20 -1.62
CA GLN A 78 -17.58 1.54 -2.25
C GLN A 78 -18.79 1.21 -1.36
N LYS A 79 -18.62 0.40 -0.31
CA LYS A 79 -19.70 0.03 0.61
C LYS A 79 -20.38 1.24 1.23
N ASP A 80 -19.60 2.18 1.78
CA ASP A 80 -20.15 3.41 2.37
C ASP A 80 -20.87 4.29 1.33
N ARG A 81 -20.36 4.30 0.09
CA ARG A 81 -20.99 5.02 -1.03
C ARG A 81 -22.31 4.37 -1.46
N ILE A 82 -22.37 3.04 -1.47
CA ILE A 82 -23.58 2.27 -1.78
C ILE A 82 -24.63 2.48 -0.68
N ASP A 83 -24.25 2.33 0.59
CA ASP A 83 -25.15 2.55 1.74
C ASP A 83 -25.73 3.99 1.74
N ALA A 84 -24.93 4.99 1.35
CA ALA A 84 -25.39 6.37 1.23
C ALA A 84 -26.40 6.55 0.06
N LEU A 85 -26.20 5.84 -1.05
CA LEU A 85 -27.14 5.85 -2.18
C LEU A 85 -28.45 5.16 -1.81
N GLU A 86 -28.40 4.03 -1.10
CA GLU A 86 -29.59 3.32 -0.63
C GLU A 86 -30.45 4.17 0.30
N LYS A 87 -29.84 4.90 1.24
CA LYS A 87 -30.58 5.84 2.11
C LYS A 87 -31.27 6.95 1.34
N ARG A 88 -30.60 7.51 0.32
CA ARG A 88 -31.19 8.56 -0.52
C ARG A 88 -32.34 8.00 -1.36
N LEU A 89 -32.20 6.78 -1.87
CA LEU A 89 -33.25 6.10 -2.63
C LEU A 89 -34.49 5.88 -1.77
N LEU A 90 -34.32 5.35 -0.56
CA LEU A 90 -35.42 5.18 0.40
C LEU A 90 -36.13 6.50 0.72
N ALA A 91 -35.38 7.58 0.93
CA ALA A 91 -35.98 8.90 1.18
C ALA A 91 -36.83 9.39 0.00
N LEU A 92 -36.32 9.21 -1.23
CA LEU A 92 -37.04 9.54 -2.46
C LEU A 92 -38.28 8.66 -2.67
N GLU A 93 -38.19 7.36 -2.39
CA GLU A 93 -39.31 6.44 -2.48
C GLU A 93 -40.44 6.82 -1.51
N ILE A 94 -40.09 7.22 -0.29
CA ILE A 94 -41.05 7.73 0.71
C ILE A 94 -41.71 9.03 0.22
N GLU A 95 -40.93 9.97 -0.31
CA GLU A 95 -41.48 11.22 -0.86
C GLU A 95 -42.42 10.97 -2.05
N VAL A 96 -42.05 10.10 -2.97
CA VAL A 96 -42.90 9.74 -4.12
C VAL A 96 -44.18 9.05 -3.66
N ALA A 97 -44.12 8.16 -2.67
CA ALA A 97 -45.30 7.51 -2.10
C ALA A 97 -46.24 8.53 -1.41
N ASN A 98 -45.69 9.51 -0.71
CA ASN A 98 -46.46 10.59 -0.08
C ASN A 98 -47.11 11.51 -1.13
N LEU A 99 -46.42 11.77 -2.26
CA LEU A 99 -46.99 12.55 -3.36
C LEU A 99 -48.07 11.78 -4.13
N ALA A 100 -47.92 10.47 -4.28
CA ALA A 100 -48.94 9.61 -4.89
C ALA A 100 -50.22 9.58 -4.05
N THR A 101 -50.09 9.48 -2.72
CA THR A 101 -51.24 9.49 -1.80
C THR A 101 -51.95 10.86 -1.70
N HIS A 102 -51.25 11.98 -1.97
CA HIS A 102 -51.89 13.30 -2.07
C HIS A 102 -52.63 13.57 -3.38
N LYS A 103 -52.32 12.86 -4.47
CA LYS A 103 -53.02 13.02 -5.76
C LYS A 103 -54.39 12.35 -5.78
N ASP A 104 -54.61 11.35 -4.92
CA ASP A 104 -55.87 10.59 -4.80
C ASP A 104 -56.80 11.13 -3.70
N ALA A 105 -56.46 12.24 -3.02
CA ALA A 105 -57.35 12.88 -2.07
C ALA A 105 -58.49 13.59 -2.83
N PRO A 106 -59.78 13.28 -2.55
CA PRO A 106 -60.90 13.88 -3.26
C PRO A 106 -60.89 15.40 -3.08
N PRO A 107 -61.33 16.18 -4.08
CA PRO A 107 -61.41 17.63 -3.96
C PRO A 107 -62.24 17.96 -2.72
N GLN A 108 -61.63 18.66 -1.77
CA GLN A 108 -62.37 19.19 -0.63
C GLN A 108 -63.42 20.16 -1.18
N ALA A 109 -64.68 19.87 -0.82
CA ALA A 109 -65.89 20.55 -1.25
C ALA A 109 -65.88 22.05 -0.97
#